data_AF-A0A660PXG0-F1
#
_entry.id   AF-A0A660PXG0-F1
#
_cell.length_a   1.000
_cell.length_b   1.000
_cell.length_c   1.000
_cell.angle_alpha   90.00
_cell.angle_beta   90.00
_cell.angle_gamma   90.00
#
_symmetry.space_group_name_H-M   'P 1'
#
loop_
_entity.id
_entity.type
_entity.pdbx_description
1 polymer ?
#
loop_
_entity_poly.entity_id
_entity_poly.type
_entity_poly.pdbx_seq_one_letter_code
_entity_poly.pdbx_strand_id
1 'polypeptide(L)'
;MPAVRLSFCADERRVLFVEKVTYQNWIVDIACSNGYSSDTTDSETVREIISEVRRALDRLSPVEREFIERYYFKGESYPEIAENLGRRRDRIKGLHIRAVGRLKKELAGFVRRRFNIKSKPTADCPICNSPDRDEIDVLIDGKKEEETWREIIQILKSKYNIIIKTPQILIGHQKYH
;
A
#
# COMPACT_ATOMS: atom_id res chain seq x y z
N MET A 1 18.03 33.49 48.85
CA MET A 1 18.90 32.97 47.77
C MET A 1 19.48 31.64 48.22
N PRO A 2 19.78 30.64 47.36
CA PRO A 2 19.40 30.36 45.96
C PRO A 2 18.57 29.04 45.84
N ALA A 3 17.66 28.85 44.87
CA ALA A 3 17.85 28.37 43.50
C ALA A 3 18.82 27.19 43.32
N VAL A 4 18.29 25.98 43.08
CA VAL A 4 18.92 24.98 42.21
C VAL A 4 17.84 24.34 41.32
N ARG A 5 17.90 24.70 40.04
CA ARG A 5 17.27 24.00 38.92
C ARG A 5 17.97 22.66 38.75
N LEU A 6 17.21 21.57 38.64
CA LEU A 6 17.61 20.42 37.83
C LEU A 6 16.56 20.18 36.77
N SER A 7 16.92 20.63 35.58
CA SER A 7 16.39 20.19 34.30
C SER A 7 16.78 18.73 34.10
N PHE A 8 15.82 17.85 33.82
CA PHE A 8 16.09 16.62 33.09
C PHE A 8 14.90 16.28 32.21
N CYS A 9 15.16 16.30 30.90
CA CYS A 9 14.32 15.75 29.85
C CYS A 9 14.24 14.22 29.96
N ALA A 10 13.04 13.68 29.76
CA ALA A 10 12.73 12.38 29.17
C ALA A 10 11.18 12.42 29.03
N ASP A 11 10.61 12.73 27.86
CA ASP A 11 10.44 11.84 26.70
C ASP A 11 10.12 10.38 27.07
N GLU A 12 9.25 9.76 26.28
CA GLU A 12 8.71 8.41 26.39
C GLU A 12 7.44 8.24 27.23
N ARG A 13 6.30 8.48 26.58
CA ARG A 13 5.27 7.45 26.35
C ARG A 13 4.13 7.99 25.49
N ARG A 14 4.39 8.18 24.19
CA ARG A 14 3.29 8.13 23.22
C ARG A 14 3.12 6.67 22.83
N VAL A 15 2.27 5.98 23.60
CA VAL A 15 1.77 4.65 23.27
C VAL A 15 1.10 4.78 21.91
N LEU A 16 1.80 4.37 20.85
CA LEU A 16 1.17 4.18 19.55
C LEU A 16 0.24 2.99 19.73
N PHE A 17 -1.03 3.31 19.93
CA PHE A 17 -2.14 2.39 19.85
C PHE A 17 -2.14 1.84 18.42
N VAL A 18 -1.39 0.76 18.21
CA VAL A 18 -1.51 -0.06 17.01
C VAL A 18 -2.87 -0.71 17.18
N GLU A 19 -3.90 -0.11 16.59
CA GLU A 19 -5.18 -0.79 16.40
C GLU A 19 -4.86 -2.11 15.72
N LYS A 20 -4.92 -3.19 16.52
CA LYS A 20 -5.01 -4.55 16.04
C LYS A 20 -6.17 -4.52 15.06
N VAL A 21 -5.88 -4.68 13.77
CA VAL A 21 -6.86 -5.19 12.82
C VAL A 21 -7.15 -6.61 13.28
N THR A 22 -8.04 -6.75 14.26
CA THR A 22 -8.72 -8.00 14.54
C THR A 22 -9.40 -8.38 13.24
N TYR A 23 -9.13 -9.60 12.78
CA TYR A 23 -9.77 -10.21 11.63
C TYR A 23 -11.26 -10.36 11.99
N GLN A 24 -12.02 -9.27 11.87
CA GLN A 24 -13.46 -9.35 11.92
C GLN A 24 -13.88 -10.05 10.65
N ASN A 25 -14.50 -11.20 10.83
CA ASN A 25 -14.95 -12.12 9.81
C ASN A 25 -16.18 -11.52 9.09
N TRP A 26 -16.03 -10.34 8.48
CA TRP A 26 -17.13 -9.61 7.83
C TRP A 26 -17.75 -10.37 6.64
N ILE A 27 -17.06 -11.40 6.15
CA ILE A 27 -17.59 -12.34 5.14
C ILE A 27 -18.66 -13.28 5.74
N VAL A 28 -18.59 -13.58 7.05
CA VAL A 28 -19.54 -14.48 7.72
C VAL A 28 -20.87 -13.76 8.05
N ASP A 29 -20.82 -12.47 8.36
CA ASP A 29 -22.03 -11.69 8.71
C ASP A 29 -22.92 -11.35 7.49
N ILE A 30 -22.35 -11.27 6.29
CA ILE A 30 -23.11 -11.05 5.05
C ILE A 30 -24.01 -12.24 4.73
N ALA A 31 -23.61 -13.46 5.12
CA ALA A 31 -24.31 -14.69 4.73
C ALA A 31 -25.63 -14.95 5.48
N CYS A 32 -25.90 -14.26 6.59
CA CYS A 32 -27.04 -14.60 7.45
C CYS A 32 -28.24 -13.64 7.40
N SER A 33 -28.18 -12.54 6.64
CA SER A 33 -29.17 -11.45 6.81
C SER A 33 -30.00 -11.07 5.58
N ASN A 34 -29.74 -11.58 4.38
CA ASN A 34 -30.56 -11.22 3.22
C ASN A 34 -30.89 -12.43 2.36
N GLY A 35 -32.18 -12.66 2.16
CA GLY A 35 -32.70 -13.54 1.10
C GLY A 35 -32.24 -13.04 -0.26
N TYR A 36 -31.08 -13.53 -0.68
CA TYR A 36 -30.44 -13.18 -1.94
C TYR A 36 -31.20 -13.88 -3.06
N SER A 37 -32.19 -13.19 -3.64
CA SER A 37 -32.76 -13.61 -4.92
C SER A 37 -31.63 -13.68 -5.95
N SER A 38 -31.36 -14.88 -6.44
CA SER A 38 -30.40 -15.11 -7.50
C SER A 38 -30.94 -14.54 -8.79
N ASP A 39 -30.48 -13.34 -9.16
CA ASP A 39 -30.59 -12.88 -10.53
C ASP A 39 -29.20 -12.92 -11.18
N THR A 40 -29.17 -13.53 -12.36
CA THR A 40 -28.02 -13.97 -13.17
C THR A 40 -26.94 -12.91 -13.46
N THR A 41 -27.17 -11.65 -13.10
CA THR A 41 -26.25 -10.50 -13.22
C THR A 41 -24.98 -10.64 -12.36
N ASP A 42 -25.04 -11.45 -11.30
CA ASP A 42 -23.93 -11.66 -10.38
C ASP A 42 -22.78 -12.48 -10.98
N SER A 43 -23.08 -13.42 -11.90
CA SER A 43 -22.04 -14.32 -12.41
C SER A 43 -21.02 -13.59 -13.29
N GLU A 44 -21.47 -12.66 -14.13
CA GLU A 44 -20.60 -11.89 -15.01
C GLU A 44 -19.77 -10.87 -14.24
N THR A 45 -20.40 -10.18 -13.27
CA THR A 45 -19.71 -9.24 -12.37
C THR A 45 -18.63 -9.94 -11.54
N VAL A 46 -18.94 -11.11 -10.98
CA VAL A 46 -17.96 -11.89 -10.21
C VAL A 46 -16.81 -12.37 -11.10
N ARG A 47 -17.08 -12.80 -12.34
CA ARG A 47 -16.02 -13.17 -13.30
C ARG A 47 -15.11 -12.00 -13.63
N GLU A 48 -15.66 -10.81 -13.86
CA GLU A 48 -14.89 -9.60 -14.11
C GLU A 48 -13.97 -9.29 -12.93
N ILE A 49 -14.50 -9.28 -11.71
CA ILE A 49 -13.73 -9.04 -10.47
C ILE A 49 -12.60 -10.08 -10.33
N ILE A 50 -12.90 -11.36 -10.53
CA ILE A 50 -11.89 -12.44 -10.44
C ILE A 50 -10.79 -12.23 -11.49
N SER A 51 -11.17 -11.89 -12.73
CA SER A 51 -10.20 -11.66 -13.81
C SER A 51 -9.25 -10.50 -13.50
N GLU A 52 -9.77 -9.44 -12.90
CA GLU A 52 -9.00 -8.27 -12.51
C GLU A 52 -8.07 -8.55 -11.34
N VAL A 53 -8.55 -9.27 -10.32
CA VAL A 53 -7.71 -9.70 -9.19
C VAL A 53 -6.58 -10.61 -9.66
N ARG A 54 -6.85 -11.55 -10.58
CA ARG A 54 -5.81 -12.41 -11.16
C ARG A 54 -4.77 -11.59 -11.92
N ARG A 55 -5.20 -10.65 -12.75
CA ARG A 55 -4.28 -9.76 -13.47
C ARG A 55 -3.41 -8.92 -12.52
N ALA A 56 -3.99 -8.44 -11.42
CA ALA A 56 -3.26 -7.72 -10.38
C ALA A 56 -2.24 -8.63 -9.69
N LEU A 57 -2.61 -9.86 -9.32
CA LEU A 57 -1.71 -10.86 -8.75
C LEU A 57 -0.56 -11.23 -9.69
N ASP A 58 -0.81 -11.25 -11.00
CA ASP A 58 0.21 -11.56 -12.00
C ASP A 58 1.32 -10.51 -12.07
N ARG A 59 1.02 -9.26 -11.68
CA ARG A 59 1.99 -8.15 -11.61
C ARG A 59 2.83 -8.16 -10.33
N LEU A 60 2.43 -8.93 -9.32
CA LEU A 60 3.22 -9.09 -8.10
C LEU A 60 4.46 -9.96 -8.36
N SER A 61 5.53 -9.73 -7.60
CA SER A 61 6.68 -10.64 -7.63
C SER A 61 6.28 -12.04 -7.12
N PRO A 62 6.97 -13.11 -7.53
CA PRO A 62 6.62 -14.48 -7.14
C PRO A 62 6.50 -14.66 -5.62
N VAL A 63 7.41 -14.02 -4.87
CA VAL A 63 7.44 -14.06 -3.40
C VAL A 63 6.26 -13.31 -2.77
N GLU A 64 5.85 -12.18 -3.37
CA GLU A 64 4.68 -11.42 -2.90
C GLU A 64 3.38 -12.16 -3.22
N ARG A 65 3.29 -12.78 -4.40
CA ARG A 65 2.13 -13.58 -4.80
C ARG A 65 1.97 -14.80 -3.89
N GLU A 66 3.04 -15.57 -3.68
CA GLU A 66 3.01 -16.74 -2.80
C GLU A 66 2.61 -16.35 -1.37
N PHE A 67 3.09 -15.21 -0.87
CA PHE A 67 2.67 -14.70 0.43
C PHE A 67 1.15 -14.45 0.48
N ILE A 68 0.59 -13.76 -0.52
CA ILE A 68 -0.84 -13.43 -0.58
C ILE A 68 -1.69 -14.70 -0.71
N GLU A 69 -1.26 -15.66 -1.53
CA GLU A 69 -1.92 -16.96 -1.68
C GLU A 69 -2.00 -17.72 -0.35
N ARG A 70 -0.87 -17.84 0.35
CA ARG A 70 -0.81 -18.53 1.65
C ARG A 70 -1.64 -17.83 2.72
N TYR A 71 -1.54 -16.51 2.79
CA TYR A 71 -2.22 -15.76 3.84
C TYR A 71 -3.73 -15.68 3.63
N TYR A 72 -4.18 -15.27 2.44
CA TYR A 72 -5.60 -15.02 2.17
C TYR A 72 -6.38 -16.23 1.66
N PHE A 73 -5.75 -17.14 0.91
CA PHE A 73 -6.45 -18.29 0.34
C PHE A 73 -6.28 -19.56 1.19
N LYS A 74 -5.10 -19.75 1.83
CA LYS A 74 -4.85 -20.90 2.70
C LYS A 74 -5.04 -20.61 4.19
N GLY A 75 -5.13 -19.34 4.59
CA GLY A 75 -5.29 -18.94 5.99
C GLY A 75 -4.04 -19.18 6.84
N GLU A 76 -2.86 -19.33 6.24
CA GLU A 76 -1.61 -19.52 6.98
C GLU A 76 -1.27 -18.27 7.79
N SER A 77 -0.73 -18.47 8.98
CA SER A 77 -0.27 -17.39 9.86
C SER A 77 1.12 -16.89 9.48
N TYR A 78 1.48 -15.67 9.91
CA TYR A 78 2.82 -15.11 9.70
C TYR A 78 3.99 -16.04 10.09
N PRO A 79 3.98 -16.73 11.24
CA PRO A 79 5.07 -17.65 11.58
C PRO A 79 5.17 -18.84 10.63
N GLU A 80 4.04 -19.44 10.24
CA GLU A 80 4.02 -20.57 9.30
C GLU A 80 4.54 -20.16 7.92
N ILE A 81 4.11 -18.99 7.43
CA ILE A 81 4.62 -18.43 6.17
C ILE A 81 6.12 -18.10 6.26
N ALA A 82 6.58 -17.61 7.42
CA ALA A 82 7.99 -17.30 7.64
C ALA A 82 8.87 -18.56 7.58
N GLU A 83 8.41 -19.65 8.19
CA GLU A 83 9.08 -20.95 8.18
C GLU A 83 9.09 -21.54 6.77
N ASN A 84 7.94 -21.54 6.08
CA ASN A 84 7.81 -22.04 4.71
C ASN A 84 8.67 -21.28 3.70
N LEU A 85 8.78 -19.96 3.84
CA LEU A 85 9.59 -19.11 2.95
C LEU A 85 11.07 -19.01 3.39
N GLY A 86 11.45 -19.62 4.52
CA GLY A 86 12.81 -19.52 5.06
C GLY A 86 13.25 -18.10 5.42
N ARG A 87 12.32 -17.24 5.88
CA ARG A 87 12.58 -15.81 6.14
C ARG A 87 12.29 -15.44 7.60
N ARG A 88 12.97 -14.40 8.10
CA ARG A 88 12.68 -13.83 9.43
C ARG A 88 11.28 -13.22 9.47
N ARG A 89 10.56 -13.39 10.59
CA ARG A 89 9.19 -12.87 10.81
C ARG A 89 9.03 -11.38 10.49
N ASP A 90 10.00 -10.54 10.85
CA ASP A 90 9.96 -9.10 10.57
C ASP A 90 9.99 -8.79 9.07
N ARG A 91 10.72 -9.61 8.29
CA ARG A 91 10.77 -9.49 6.83
C ARG A 91 9.44 -9.88 6.20
N ILE A 92 8.69 -10.82 6.80
CA ILE A 92 7.36 -11.22 6.33
C ILE A 92 6.33 -10.12 6.55
N LYS A 93 6.34 -9.43 7.71
CA LYS A 93 5.46 -8.27 7.92
C LYS A 93 5.69 -7.19 6.86
N GLY A 94 6.96 -6.88 6.59
CA GLY A 94 7.32 -5.94 5.51
C GLY A 94 6.93 -6.44 4.12
N LEU A 95 7.00 -7.75 3.87
CA LEU A 95 6.54 -8.36 2.62
C LEU A 95 5.03 -8.18 2.44
N HIS A 96 4.24 -8.44 3.48
CA HIS A 96 2.80 -8.27 3.46
C HIS A 96 2.39 -6.83 3.12
N ILE A 97 2.96 -5.85 3.84
CA ILE A 97 2.66 -4.43 3.62
C ILE A 97 2.95 -4.03 2.17
N ARG A 98 4.08 -4.48 1.60
CA ARG A 98 4.45 -4.20 0.21
C ARG A 98 3.53 -4.89 -0.80
N ALA A 99 3.23 -6.16 -0.59
CA ALA A 99 2.36 -6.95 -1.46
C ALA A 99 0.95 -6.33 -1.52
N VAL A 100 0.37 -5.97 -0.37
CA VAL A 100 -0.94 -5.31 -0.30
C VAL A 100 -0.89 -3.89 -0.89
N GLY A 101 0.18 -3.14 -0.66
CA GLY A 101 0.36 -1.81 -1.27
C GLY A 101 0.34 -1.90 -2.81
N ARG A 102 1.08 -2.85 -3.38
CA ARG A 102 1.08 -3.11 -4.82
C ARG A 102 -0.30 -3.55 -5.32
N LEU A 103 -0.95 -4.50 -4.65
CA LEU A 103 -2.31 -4.92 -5.03
C LEU A 103 -3.29 -3.75 -5.03
N LYS A 104 -3.23 -2.87 -4.02
CA LYS A 104 -4.07 -1.67 -3.97
C LYS A 104 -3.81 -0.74 -5.16
N LYS A 105 -2.54 -0.52 -5.54
CA LYS A 105 -2.18 0.29 -6.71
C LYS A 105 -2.77 -0.31 -8.00
N GLU A 106 -2.55 -1.60 -8.20
CA GLU A 106 -3.03 -2.31 -9.40
C GLU A 106 -4.56 -2.30 -9.51
N LEU A 107 -5.25 -2.47 -8.38
CA LEU A 107 -6.71 -2.51 -8.33
C LEU A 107 -7.35 -1.12 -8.23
N ALA A 108 -6.62 -0.07 -7.88
CA ALA A 108 -7.18 1.27 -7.67
C ALA A 108 -7.94 1.79 -8.90
N GLY A 109 -7.39 1.56 -10.10
CA GLY A 109 -8.04 1.96 -11.35
C GLY A 109 -9.37 1.24 -11.57
N PHE A 110 -9.41 -0.08 -11.34
CA PHE A 110 -10.63 -0.88 -11.43
C PHE A 110 -11.65 -0.45 -10.38
N VAL A 111 -11.22 -0.33 -9.12
CA VAL A 111 -12.09 0.05 -8.00
C VAL A 111 -12.72 1.43 -8.21
N ARG A 112 -11.94 2.39 -8.70
CA ARG A 112 -12.43 3.74 -9.03
C ARG A 112 -13.48 3.70 -10.14
N ARG A 113 -13.26 2.93 -11.21
CA ARG A 113 -14.23 2.81 -12.31
C ARG A 113 -15.51 2.10 -11.88
N ARG A 114 -15.39 1.00 -11.15
CA ARG A 114 -16.51 0.09 -10.88
C ARG A 114 -17.34 0.44 -9.65
N PHE A 115 -16.69 0.95 -8.60
CA PHE A 115 -17.33 1.25 -7.32
C PHE A 115 -17.38 2.75 -7.00
N ASN A 116 -16.78 3.59 -7.85
CA ASN A 116 -16.64 5.04 -7.63
C ASN A 116 -15.99 5.39 -6.27
N ILE A 117 -15.19 4.46 -5.72
CA ILE A 117 -14.46 4.66 -4.47
C ILE A 117 -13.14 5.34 -4.82
N LYS A 118 -12.97 6.58 -4.37
CA LYS A 118 -11.69 7.29 -4.45
C LYS A 118 -10.75 6.67 -3.40
N SER A 119 -9.76 5.90 -3.83
CA SER A 119 -8.67 5.49 -2.94
C SER A 119 -7.94 6.74 -2.47
N LYS A 120 -7.96 7.03 -1.16
CA LYS A 120 -7.16 8.13 -0.63
C LYS A 120 -5.70 7.88 -0.98
N PRO A 121 -4.99 8.83 -1.61
CA PRO A 121 -3.54 8.75 -1.66
C PRO A 121 -3.03 8.59 -0.23
N THR A 122 -2.06 7.71 -0.02
CA THR A 122 -1.37 7.56 1.27
C THR A 122 -0.93 8.94 1.76
N ALA A 123 -1.35 9.28 2.99
CA ALA A 123 -1.66 10.64 3.42
C ALA A 123 -0.55 11.70 3.26
N ASP A 124 0.73 11.32 3.20
CA ASP A 124 1.84 12.29 3.33
C ASP A 124 2.82 12.31 2.14
N CYS A 125 2.50 11.69 0.99
CA CYS A 125 3.40 11.80 -0.16
C CYS A 125 3.22 13.16 -0.86
N PRO A 126 4.28 14.00 -0.95
CA PRO A 126 4.20 15.31 -1.60
C PRO A 126 3.81 15.23 -3.08
N ILE A 127 4.10 14.09 -3.72
CA ILE A 127 3.84 13.86 -5.14
C ILE A 127 2.38 13.43 -5.34
N CYS A 128 1.87 12.52 -4.51
CA CYS A 128 0.49 12.08 -4.59
C CYS A 128 -0.53 13.16 -4.23
N ASN A 129 -0.12 14.13 -3.41
CA ASN A 129 -0.95 15.27 -3.03
C ASN A 129 -0.86 16.42 -4.04
N SER A 130 -0.01 16.31 -5.07
CA SER A 130 0.10 17.31 -6.13
C SER A 130 -1.07 17.21 -7.10
N PRO A 131 -1.63 18.33 -7.58
CA PRO A 131 -2.61 18.33 -8.67
C PRO A 131 -2.02 17.76 -9.97
N ASP A 132 -0.72 17.91 -10.18
CA ASP A 132 -0.01 17.50 -11.40
C ASP A 132 0.61 16.10 -11.27
N ARG A 133 0.02 15.23 -10.44
CA ARG A 133 0.56 13.88 -10.15
C ARG A 133 0.88 13.11 -11.42
N ASP A 134 -0.05 13.06 -12.38
CA ASP A 134 0.09 12.21 -13.57
C ASP A 134 1.29 12.64 -14.44
N GLU A 135 1.56 13.94 -14.55
CA GLU A 135 2.75 14.45 -15.25
C GLU A 135 4.05 14.10 -14.52
N ILE A 136 4.01 14.13 -13.19
CA ILE A 136 5.16 13.78 -12.35
C ILE A 136 5.45 12.28 -12.43
N ASP A 137 4.43 11.44 -12.45
CA ASP A 137 4.57 9.98 -12.59
C ASP A 137 5.26 9.63 -13.91
N VAL A 138 4.84 10.26 -15.02
CA VAL A 138 5.51 10.12 -16.33
C VAL A 138 6.98 10.55 -16.29
N LEU A 139 7.29 11.65 -15.60
CA LEU A 139 8.67 12.14 -15.46
C LEU A 139 9.54 11.15 -14.66
N ILE A 140 9.00 10.57 -13.59
CA ILE A 140 9.71 9.62 -12.72
C ILE A 140 9.95 8.30 -13.44
N ASP A 141 8.94 7.79 -14.15
CA ASP A 141 9.03 6.52 -14.89
C ASP A 141 9.89 6.64 -16.16
N GLY A 142 10.02 7.84 -16.73
CA GLY A 142 10.87 8.12 -17.89
C GLY A 142 12.37 8.18 -17.59
N LYS A 143 12.78 8.12 -16.32
CA LYS A 143 14.18 8.20 -15.90
C LYS A 143 14.98 7.01 -16.42
N LYS A 144 16.10 7.26 -17.11
CA LYS A 144 17.05 6.20 -17.50
C LYS A 144 17.90 5.74 -16.32
N GLU A 145 18.40 4.51 -16.30
CA GLU A 145 19.20 4.00 -15.18
C GLU A 145 20.44 4.85 -14.89
N GLU A 146 21.08 5.39 -15.93
CA GLU A 146 22.30 6.22 -15.87
C GLU A 146 22.06 7.61 -15.28
N GLU A 147 20.84 8.13 -15.34
CA GLU A 147 20.51 9.48 -14.89
C GLU A 147 20.44 9.57 -13.37
N THR A 148 20.78 10.74 -12.81
CA THR A 148 20.70 10.95 -11.37
C THR A 148 19.35 11.52 -10.98
N TRP A 149 18.84 11.15 -9.81
CA TRP A 149 17.60 11.72 -9.25
C TRP A 149 17.66 13.23 -9.02
N ARG A 150 18.85 13.84 -9.06
CA ARG A 150 19.05 15.27 -8.82
C ARG A 150 18.32 16.14 -9.84
N GLU A 151 18.34 15.76 -11.11
CA GLU A 151 17.70 16.51 -12.19
C GLU A 151 16.18 16.51 -12.02
N ILE A 152 15.60 15.34 -11.75
CA ILE A 152 14.18 15.19 -11.47
C ILE A 152 13.78 16.02 -10.23
N ILE A 153 14.56 15.97 -9.14
CA ILE A 153 14.31 16.80 -7.95
C ILE A 153 14.32 18.29 -8.29
N GLN A 154 15.23 18.72 -9.17
CA GLN A 154 15.32 20.12 -9.57
C GLN A 154 14.14 20.54 -10.46
N ILE A 155 13.68 19.68 -11.36
CA ILE A 155 12.45 19.90 -12.15
C ILE A 155 11.25 19.98 -11.22
N LEU A 156 11.12 19.08 -10.24
CA LEU A 156 10.03 19.06 -9.27
C LEU A 156 9.95 20.34 -8.45
N LYS A 157 11.10 20.85 -8.01
CA LYS A 157 11.18 22.12 -7.29
C LYS A 157 10.81 23.32 -8.17
N SER A 158 11.29 23.34 -9.42
CA SER A 158 11.17 24.51 -10.29
C SER A 158 9.80 24.60 -10.96
N LYS A 159 9.30 23.49 -11.50
CA LYS A 159 8.06 23.44 -12.29
C LYS A 159 6.82 23.27 -11.42
N TYR A 160 6.89 22.42 -10.40
CA TYR A 160 5.72 22.04 -9.60
C TYR A 160 5.76 22.57 -8.15
N ASN A 161 6.82 23.31 -7.78
CA ASN A 161 7.04 23.83 -6.42
C ASN A 161 7.02 22.74 -5.33
N ILE A 162 7.40 21.50 -5.67
CA ILE A 162 7.46 20.37 -4.73
C ILE A 162 8.89 20.24 -4.21
N ILE A 163 9.04 20.35 -2.89
CA ILE A 163 10.35 20.25 -2.23
C ILE A 163 10.58 18.82 -1.77
N ILE A 164 11.46 18.10 -2.49
CA ILE A 164 11.89 16.76 -2.12
C ILE A 164 13.30 16.82 -1.53
N LYS A 165 13.42 16.44 -0.25
CA LYS A 165 14.69 16.49 0.49
C LYS A 165 15.63 15.33 0.15
N THR A 166 15.08 14.17 -0.20
CA THR A 166 15.86 12.95 -0.45
C THR A 166 15.31 12.18 -1.66
N PRO A 167 16.18 11.57 -2.48
CA PRO A 167 15.74 10.69 -3.58
C PRO A 167 14.88 9.51 -3.12
N GLN A 168 14.97 9.12 -1.84
CA GLN A 168 14.17 8.03 -1.27
C GLN A 168 12.66 8.31 -1.31
N ILE A 169 12.25 9.58 -1.34
CA ILE A 169 10.84 9.95 -1.50
C ILE A 169 10.37 9.62 -2.92
N LEU A 170 11.19 9.89 -3.95
CA LEU A 170 10.90 9.54 -5.33
C LEU A 170 10.85 8.02 -5.54
N ILE A 171 11.86 7.32 -5.02
CA ILE A 171 11.95 5.86 -5.09
C ILE A 171 10.77 5.22 -4.34
N GLY A 172 10.44 5.75 -3.16
CA GLY A 172 9.30 5.31 -2.36
C GLY A 172 7.97 5.52 -3.08
N HIS A 173 7.78 6.71 -3.66
CA HIS A 173 6.62 7.01 -4.48
C HIS A 173 6.48 6.04 -5.65
N GLN A 174 7.52 5.92 -6.49
CA GLN A 174 7.52 5.02 -7.64
C GLN A 174 7.22 3.56 -7.25
N LYS A 175 7.74 3.12 -6.11
CA LYS A 175 7.62 1.74 -5.67
C LYS A 175 6.29 1.41 -4.98
N TYR A 176 5.69 2.38 -4.29
CA TYR A 176 4.57 2.13 -3.37
C TYR A 176 3.26 2.85 -3.74
N HIS A 177 3.26 3.76 -4.72
CA HIS A 177 2.13 4.62 -5.09
C HIS A 177 1.83 4.55 -6.58
#